data_AF-A0A2A4EV52-F1
#
_entry.id   AF-A0A2A4EV52-F1
#
_cell.length_a   1.000
_cell.length_b   1.000
_cell.length_c   1.000
_cell.angle_alpha   90.00
_cell.angle_beta   90.00
_cell.angle_gamma   90.00
#
_symmetry.space_group_name_H-M   'P 1'
#
loop_
_entity.id
_entity.type
_entity.pdbx_description
1 polymer ?
#
loop_
_entity_poly.entity_id
_entity_poly.type
_entity_poly.pdbx_seq_one_letter_code
_entity_poly.pdbx_strand_id
1 'polypeptide(L)'
;MGETSMLLRNDSNLVLSATAGDPASEIVGSMKLLNGKLLSVFAPGRPVRIETPSASIGIRGTGLYLEADPEQTYFCTCYGATNVAAKDDPQSTDTVVSTHHNRPLYILPGNKNPGKSILPAPFKNHTDQELALIETLVGRELPRSFPALPDARYGVPSTRNYTP
;
A
#
# COMPACT_ATOMS: atom_id res chain seq x y z
N MET A 1 16.66 12.50 -2.31
CA MET A 1 16.05 11.15 -2.16
C MET A 1 14.59 11.25 -2.53
N GLY A 2 14.02 10.24 -3.17
CA GLY A 2 12.60 10.24 -3.53
C GLY A 2 11.71 10.12 -2.30
N GLU A 3 10.54 10.77 -2.30
CA GLU A 3 9.60 10.76 -1.16
C GLU A 3 8.57 9.63 -1.27
N THR A 4 8.31 9.16 -2.48
CA THR A 4 7.32 8.12 -2.77
C THR A 4 7.76 7.30 -3.97
N SER A 5 7.53 5.99 -3.90
CA SER A 5 7.76 5.04 -5.00
C SER A 5 6.55 4.14 -5.14
N MET A 6 6.15 3.86 -6.37
CA MET A 6 4.91 3.15 -6.68
C MET A 6 5.16 2.04 -7.70
N LEU A 7 4.53 0.89 -7.51
CA LEU A 7 4.35 -0.16 -8.50
C LEU A 7 2.85 -0.30 -8.76
N LEU A 8 2.42 0.28 -9.88
CA LEU A 8 1.04 0.19 -10.38
C LEU A 8 0.91 -1.03 -11.28
N ARG A 9 -0.09 -1.88 -11.06
CA ARG A 9 -0.29 -3.10 -11.86
C ARG A 9 -1.17 -2.86 -13.07
N ASN A 10 -1.28 -3.88 -13.92
CA ASN A 10 -2.21 -3.88 -15.05
C ASN A 10 -3.63 -3.53 -14.59
N ASP A 11 -4.38 -2.91 -15.51
CA ASP A 11 -5.79 -2.56 -15.31
C ASP A 11 -6.05 -1.72 -14.04
N SER A 12 -5.13 -0.79 -13.77
CA SER A 12 -5.25 0.14 -12.65
C SER A 12 -5.40 1.58 -13.11
N ASN A 13 -6.28 2.32 -12.45
CA ASN A 13 -6.49 3.74 -12.71
C ASN A 13 -6.23 4.54 -11.43
N LEU A 14 -5.13 5.27 -11.45
CA LEU A 14 -4.64 6.08 -10.34
C LEU A 14 -4.62 7.57 -10.73
N VAL A 15 -5.29 8.38 -9.94
CA VAL A 15 -5.25 9.84 -10.05
C VAL A 15 -4.35 10.39 -8.95
N LEU A 16 -3.35 11.18 -9.33
CA LEU A 16 -2.49 11.90 -8.40
C LEU A 16 -2.96 13.35 -8.29
N SER A 17 -2.82 13.93 -7.11
CA SER A 17 -3.10 15.34 -6.90
C SER A 17 -2.03 15.96 -6.01
N ALA A 18 -1.67 17.19 -6.34
CA ALA A 18 -0.71 17.99 -5.58
C ALA A 18 -1.20 18.21 -4.14
N THR A 19 -0.29 18.69 -3.28
CA THR A 19 -0.61 19.03 -1.90
C THR A 19 -1.67 20.13 -1.84
N ALA A 20 -2.67 19.97 -0.96
CA ALA A 20 -3.74 20.94 -0.80
C ALA A 20 -3.17 22.33 -0.43
N GLY A 21 -3.55 23.37 -1.19
CA GLY A 21 -3.06 24.73 -1.00
C GLY A 21 -1.86 25.11 -1.86
N ASP A 22 -1.26 24.17 -2.60
CA ASP A 22 -0.20 24.46 -3.57
C ASP A 22 -0.37 23.59 -4.84
N PRO A 23 -1.16 24.05 -5.83
CA PRO A 23 -1.38 23.33 -7.07
C PRO A 23 -0.12 23.26 -7.97
N ALA A 24 0.93 24.03 -7.68
CA ALA A 24 2.22 23.96 -8.37
C ALA A 24 3.18 22.96 -7.71
N SER A 25 2.78 22.36 -6.58
CA SER A 25 3.59 21.38 -5.87
C SER A 25 3.78 20.12 -6.71
N GLU A 26 5.03 19.77 -6.97
CA GLU A 26 5.41 18.48 -7.59
C GLU A 26 5.30 17.30 -6.60
N ILE A 27 4.87 17.57 -5.36
CA ILE A 27 4.73 16.58 -4.29
C ILE A 27 3.31 16.03 -4.28
N VAL A 28 3.21 14.70 -4.29
CA VAL A 28 1.94 13.97 -4.18
C VAL A 28 1.34 14.17 -2.79
N GLY A 29 0.24 14.94 -2.71
CA GLY A 29 -0.47 15.18 -1.46
C GLY A 29 -1.67 14.26 -1.26
N SER A 30 -2.34 13.89 -2.35
CA SER A 30 -3.42 12.91 -2.32
C SER A 30 -3.44 12.06 -3.57
N MET A 31 -3.99 10.86 -3.41
CA MET A 31 -4.08 9.85 -4.45
C MET A 31 -5.48 9.26 -4.45
N LYS A 32 -5.99 8.93 -5.62
CA LYS A 32 -7.25 8.20 -5.75
C LYS A 32 -7.07 7.00 -6.66
N LEU A 33 -7.16 5.80 -6.10
CA LEU A 33 -7.16 4.56 -6.86
C LEU A 33 -8.62 4.21 -7.21
N LEU A 34 -9.02 4.44 -8.46
CA LEU A 34 -10.39 4.22 -8.91
C LEU A 34 -10.71 2.74 -9.08
N ASN A 35 -9.72 1.97 -9.56
CA ASN A 35 -9.73 0.52 -9.66
C ASN A 35 -8.30 0.00 -9.83
N GLY A 36 -8.11 -1.29 -9.63
CA GLY A 36 -6.84 -1.99 -9.86
C GLY A 36 -6.00 -2.10 -8.60
N LYS A 37 -4.66 -2.12 -8.73
CA LYS A 37 -3.74 -2.56 -7.67
C LYS A 37 -2.50 -1.68 -7.61
N LEU A 38 -2.08 -1.36 -6.39
CA LEU A 38 -0.95 -0.47 -6.11
C LEU A 38 -0.14 -1.01 -4.94
N LEU A 39 1.17 -1.17 -5.15
CA LEU A 39 2.15 -1.26 -4.06
C LEU A 39 2.87 0.09 -3.98
N SER A 40 2.99 0.68 -2.79
CA SER A 40 3.61 1.99 -2.63
C SER A 40 4.35 2.12 -1.31
N VAL A 41 5.45 2.87 -1.33
CA VAL A 41 6.22 3.27 -0.15
C VAL A 41 6.21 4.78 -0.04
N PHE A 42 6.04 5.27 1.18
CA PHE A 42 6.01 6.68 1.54
C PHE A 42 7.07 6.97 2.59
N ALA A 43 7.88 8.00 2.35
CA ALA A 43 8.83 8.52 3.32
C ALA A 43 8.09 9.11 4.54
N PRO A 44 8.67 9.03 5.75
CA PRO A 44 8.09 9.64 6.94
C PRO A 44 8.09 11.18 6.85
N GLY A 45 7.20 11.81 7.62
CA GLY A 45 7.19 13.27 7.82
C GLY A 45 6.27 14.06 6.88
N ARG A 46 5.73 13.42 5.84
CA ARG A 46 4.72 14.01 4.96
C ARG A 46 3.43 13.19 4.96
N PRO A 47 2.31 13.76 5.43
CA PRO A 47 1.03 13.08 5.37
C PRO A 47 0.59 12.88 3.92
N VAL A 48 0.19 11.65 3.58
CA VAL A 48 -0.43 11.31 2.30
C VAL A 48 -1.78 10.67 2.58
N ARG A 49 -2.73 10.88 1.68
CA ARG A 49 -4.05 10.26 1.71
C ARG A 49 -4.30 9.49 0.41
N ILE A 50 -4.71 8.24 0.53
CA ILE A 50 -5.21 7.43 -0.59
C ILE A 50 -6.71 7.23 -0.41
N GLU A 51 -7.47 7.55 -1.44
CA GLU A 51 -8.91 7.31 -1.52
C GLU A 51 -9.18 6.18 -2.53
N THR A 52 -10.10 5.29 -2.17
CA THR A 52 -10.67 4.27 -3.08
C THR A 52 -12.19 4.45 -3.13
N PRO A 53 -12.93 3.64 -3.93
CA PRO A 53 -14.38 3.65 -3.87
C PRO A 53 -14.95 3.34 -2.48
N SER A 54 -14.29 2.51 -1.68
CA SER A 54 -14.81 2.04 -0.38
C SER A 54 -14.01 2.49 0.84
N ALA A 55 -12.84 3.12 0.69
CA ALA A 55 -11.94 3.43 1.80
C ALA A 55 -11.20 4.76 1.67
N SER A 56 -10.89 5.36 2.82
CA SER A 56 -9.97 6.49 2.99
C SER A 56 -8.80 6.02 3.86
N ILE A 57 -7.57 6.14 3.35
CA ILE A 57 -6.35 5.67 4.03
C ILE A 57 -5.42 6.85 4.26
N GLY A 58 -5.15 7.16 5.53
CA GLY A 58 -4.18 8.17 5.96
C GLY A 58 -2.82 7.55 6.28
N ILE A 59 -1.77 8.16 5.74
CA ILE A 59 -0.39 7.64 5.76
C ILE A 59 0.52 8.74 6.28
N ARG A 60 1.48 8.40 7.15
CA ARG A 60 2.52 9.33 7.64
C ARG A 60 3.94 8.80 7.38
N GLY A 61 4.05 7.82 6.50
CA GLY A 61 5.24 7.04 6.20
C GLY A 61 5.01 5.56 6.47
N THR A 62 5.31 4.71 5.48
CA THR A 62 5.35 3.23 5.52
C THR A 62 5.31 2.67 4.09
N GLY A 63 5.43 1.34 3.93
CA GLY A 63 5.02 0.58 2.76
C GLY A 63 3.61 -0.01 2.91
N LEU A 64 2.83 0.02 1.84
CA LEU A 64 1.49 -0.55 1.78
C LEU A 64 1.18 -1.14 0.40
N TYR A 65 0.21 -2.04 0.38
CA TYR A 65 -0.41 -2.59 -0.81
C TYR A 65 -1.92 -2.44 -0.74
N LEU A 66 -2.56 -2.16 -1.87
CA LEU A 66 -4.01 -2.16 -1.96
C LEU A 66 -4.52 -2.61 -3.32
N GLU A 67 -5.71 -3.20 -3.31
CA GLU A 67 -6.52 -3.47 -4.51
C GLU A 67 -7.87 -2.81 -4.32
N ALA A 68 -8.36 -2.11 -5.34
CA ALA A 68 -9.65 -1.44 -5.34
C ALA A 68 -10.52 -2.00 -6.46
N ASP A 69 -11.75 -2.37 -6.09
CA ASP A 69 -12.83 -2.70 -7.00
C ASP A 69 -14.15 -2.07 -6.49
N PRO A 70 -15.27 -2.16 -7.24
CA PRO A 70 -16.54 -1.58 -6.80
C PRO A 70 -17.15 -2.20 -5.54
N GLU A 71 -16.77 -3.43 -5.20
CA GLU A 71 -17.33 -4.17 -4.07
C GLU A 71 -16.54 -3.94 -2.78
N GLN A 72 -15.22 -3.75 -2.87
CA GLN A 72 -14.35 -3.58 -1.71
C GLN A 72 -12.96 -3.01 -2.04
N THR A 73 -12.23 -2.70 -0.97
CA THR A 73 -10.78 -2.47 -1.00
C THR A 73 -10.11 -3.56 -0.21
N TYR A 74 -9.18 -4.30 -0.82
CA TYR A 74 -8.20 -5.08 -0.07
C TYR A 74 -7.04 -4.17 0.30
N PHE A 75 -6.60 -4.20 1.55
CA PHE A 75 -5.57 -3.31 2.05
C PHE A 75 -4.58 -4.05 2.96
N CYS A 76 -3.29 -3.87 2.70
CA CYS A 76 -2.22 -4.40 3.53
C CYS A 76 -1.27 -3.26 3.90
N THR A 77 -1.22 -2.92 5.18
CA THR A 77 -0.08 -2.16 5.74
C THR A 77 1.08 -3.14 5.85
N CYS A 78 2.13 -2.96 5.03
CA CYS A 78 3.22 -3.94 4.95
C CYS A 78 4.04 -3.96 6.25
N TYR A 79 4.26 -2.77 6.80
CA TYR A 79 4.87 -2.54 8.11
C TYR A 79 4.40 -1.18 8.66
N GLY A 80 4.86 -0.78 9.84
CA GLY A 80 4.56 0.55 10.37
C GLY A 80 3.08 0.72 10.69
N ALA A 81 2.52 1.90 10.40
CA ALA A 81 1.14 2.23 10.75
C ALA A 81 0.42 3.02 9.66
N THR A 82 -0.89 2.76 9.52
CA THR A 82 -1.81 3.57 8.73
C THR A 82 -3.14 3.77 9.47
N ASN A 83 -3.86 4.82 9.12
CA ASN A 83 -5.21 5.05 9.61
C ASN A 83 -6.19 4.75 8.48
N VAL A 84 -7.16 3.90 8.72
CA VAL A 84 -8.15 3.49 7.71
C VAL A 84 -9.55 3.89 8.16
N ALA A 85 -10.37 4.29 7.21
CA ALA A 85 -11.79 4.52 7.40
C ALA A 85 -12.55 3.92 6.21
N ALA A 86 -13.68 3.27 6.47
CA ALA A 86 -14.61 2.92 5.41
C ALA A 86 -15.33 4.19 4.93
N LYS A 87 -15.54 4.30 3.62
CA LYS A 87 -16.28 5.41 3.04
C LYS A 87 -17.76 5.29 3.38
N ASP A 88 -18.41 6.43 3.65
CA ASP A 88 -19.83 6.52 4.02
C ASP A 88 -20.19 5.77 5.31
N ASP A 89 -19.20 5.50 6.17
CA ASP A 89 -19.39 4.90 7.49
C ASP A 89 -18.36 5.46 8.49
N PRO A 90 -18.70 6.57 9.17
CA PRO A 90 -17.80 7.20 10.14
C PRO A 90 -17.53 6.35 11.39
N GLN A 91 -18.28 5.25 11.60
CA GLN A 91 -18.09 4.36 12.73
C GLN A 91 -17.05 3.26 12.44
N SER A 92 -16.82 2.95 11.17
CA SER A 92 -15.78 2.00 10.75
C SER A 92 -14.45 2.72 10.51
N THR A 93 -13.69 2.88 11.58
CA THR A 93 -12.31 3.40 11.54
C THR A 93 -11.37 2.46 12.28
N ASP A 94 -10.11 2.38 11.85
CA ASP A 94 -9.09 1.56 12.51
C ASP A 94 -7.69 2.18 12.34
N THR A 95 -6.81 1.92 13.31
CA THR A 95 -5.37 2.19 13.19
C THR A 95 -4.68 0.85 12.99
N VAL A 96 -4.20 0.63 11.77
CA VAL A 96 -3.57 -0.63 11.37
C VAL A 96 -2.08 -0.53 11.64
N VAL A 97 -1.60 -1.30 12.63
CA VAL A 97 -0.16 -1.45 12.90
C VAL A 97 0.29 -2.82 12.42
N SER A 98 1.37 -2.87 11.65
CA SER A 98 1.92 -4.11 11.11
C SER A 98 3.44 -4.16 11.22
N THR A 99 4.01 -5.35 11.37
CA THR A 99 5.46 -5.58 11.33
C THR A 99 5.92 -6.30 10.08
N HIS A 100 5.09 -7.17 9.51
CA HIS A 100 5.36 -7.94 8.29
C HIS A 100 4.06 -8.52 7.72
N HIS A 101 3.27 -7.67 7.03
CA HIS A 101 1.98 -8.03 6.39
C HIS A 101 0.97 -8.75 7.30
N ASN A 102 1.09 -8.65 8.62
CA ASN A 102 0.37 -9.48 9.59
C ASN A 102 -1.04 -8.97 9.94
N ARG A 103 -1.46 -7.82 9.40
CA ARG A 103 -2.81 -7.28 9.59
C ARG A 103 -3.45 -6.76 8.29
N PRO A 104 -3.66 -7.61 7.26
CA PRO A 104 -4.40 -7.21 6.07
C PRO A 104 -5.90 -7.08 6.36
N LEU A 105 -6.59 -6.27 5.56
CA LEU A 105 -7.99 -5.94 5.72
C LEU A 105 -8.75 -6.04 4.40
N TYR A 106 -10.05 -6.36 4.50
CA TYR A 106 -11.07 -6.00 3.52
C TYR A 106 -11.86 -4.81 4.05
N ILE A 107 -12.04 -3.78 3.23
CA ILE A 107 -12.79 -2.58 3.56
C ILE A 107 -13.96 -2.45 2.58
N LEU A 108 -15.17 -2.68 3.08
CA LEU A 108 -16.42 -2.66 2.33
C LEU A 108 -17.01 -1.23 2.28
N PRO A 109 -17.87 -0.92 1.30
CA PRO A 109 -18.67 0.30 1.29
C PRO A 109 -19.53 0.41 2.55
N GLY A 110 -19.43 1.56 3.22
CA GLY A 110 -20.00 1.80 4.54
C GLY A 110 -21.52 1.92 4.58
N ASN A 111 -22.11 2.41 3.50
CA ASN A 111 -23.56 2.65 3.37
C ASN A 111 -24.44 1.41 3.62
N LYS A 112 -23.87 0.21 3.58
CA LYS A 112 -24.58 -1.07 3.81
C LYS A 112 -24.21 -1.76 5.12
N ASN A 113 -23.13 -1.37 5.80
CA ASN A 113 -22.60 -2.08 6.96
C ASN A 113 -22.09 -1.15 8.09
N PRO A 114 -22.90 -0.22 8.63
CA PRO A 114 -22.44 0.76 9.63
C PRO A 114 -21.68 0.11 10.81
N GLY A 115 -20.46 0.58 11.07
CA GLY A 115 -19.56 0.09 12.13
C GLY A 115 -18.98 -1.31 11.91
N LYS A 116 -19.23 -1.96 10.76
CA LYS A 116 -18.80 -3.34 10.47
C LYS A 116 -18.11 -3.49 9.10
N SER A 117 -17.66 -2.38 8.53
CA SER A 117 -17.17 -2.33 7.15
C SER A 117 -15.68 -2.69 7.02
N ILE A 118 -14.96 -2.89 8.13
CA ILE A 118 -13.55 -3.28 8.14
C ILE A 118 -13.44 -4.70 8.69
N LEU A 119 -12.89 -5.61 7.88
CA LEU A 119 -12.81 -7.04 8.17
C LEU A 119 -11.36 -7.52 8.03
N PRO A 120 -10.90 -8.50 8.82
CA PRO A 120 -9.61 -9.15 8.60
C PRO A 120 -9.53 -9.82 7.22
N ALA A 121 -8.34 -9.80 6.60
CA ALA A 121 -8.08 -10.46 5.32
C ALA A 121 -6.79 -11.31 5.37
N PRO A 122 -6.64 -12.33 4.51
CA PRO A 122 -5.38 -13.03 4.36
C PRO A 122 -4.35 -12.16 3.64
N PHE A 123 -3.07 -12.39 3.90
CA PHE A 123 -2.00 -11.81 3.10
C PHE A 123 -2.02 -12.41 1.69
N LYS A 124 -2.04 -11.55 0.68
CA LYS A 124 -2.04 -11.94 -0.73
C LYS A 124 -1.43 -10.87 -1.64
N ASN A 125 -1.05 -11.34 -2.82
CA ASN A 125 -0.84 -10.57 -4.04
C ASN A 125 0.33 -9.59 -4.07
N HIS A 126 1.20 -9.49 -3.07
CA HIS A 126 2.53 -8.87 -3.23
C HIS A 126 3.61 -9.65 -2.50
N THR A 127 4.87 -9.34 -2.80
CA THR A 127 6.05 -10.01 -2.24
C THR A 127 6.95 -9.04 -1.48
N ASP A 128 7.78 -9.57 -0.58
CA ASP A 128 8.81 -8.79 0.10
C ASP A 128 9.83 -8.21 -0.88
N GLN A 129 10.07 -8.88 -2.01
CA GLN A 129 10.99 -8.41 -3.04
C GLN A 129 10.46 -7.21 -3.81
N GLU A 130 9.18 -7.22 -4.20
CA GLU A 130 8.56 -6.04 -4.81
C GLU A 130 8.61 -4.86 -3.85
N LEU A 131 8.36 -5.10 -2.56
CA LEU A 131 8.43 -4.05 -1.55
C LEU A 131 9.86 -3.52 -1.37
N ALA A 132 10.87 -4.39 -1.30
CA ALA A 132 12.26 -4.00 -1.18
C ALA A 132 12.78 -3.22 -2.40
N LEU A 133 12.35 -3.62 -3.60
CA LEU A 133 12.67 -2.91 -4.83
C LEU A 133 12.22 -1.46 -4.70
N ILE A 134 10.96 -1.21 -4.32
CA ILE A 134 10.44 0.16 -4.24
C ILE A 134 10.99 0.94 -3.04
N GLU A 135 11.27 0.30 -1.89
CA GLU A 135 12.02 0.94 -0.79
C GLU A 135 13.38 1.47 -1.26
N THR A 136 14.09 0.69 -2.08
CA THR A 136 15.40 1.08 -2.61
C THR A 136 15.30 2.32 -3.50
N LEU A 137 14.19 2.50 -4.24
CA LEU A 137 13.96 3.68 -5.08
C LEU A 137 13.78 4.98 -4.27
N VAL A 138 13.35 4.88 -3.01
CA VAL A 138 13.35 6.00 -2.05
C VAL A 138 14.58 6.00 -1.14
N GLY A 139 15.56 5.13 -1.42
CA GLY A 139 16.84 5.01 -0.73
C GLY A 139 16.74 4.44 0.69
N ARG A 140 15.72 3.64 0.95
CA ARG A 140 15.46 3.03 2.26
C ARG A 140 15.68 1.52 2.20
N GLU A 141 15.84 0.94 3.39
CA GLU A 141 15.88 -0.50 3.60
C GLU A 141 14.60 -0.95 4.31
N LEU A 142 14.23 -2.22 4.08
CA LEU A 142 13.15 -2.84 4.82
C LEU A 142 13.46 -2.91 6.32
N PRO A 143 12.44 -2.88 7.19
CA PRO A 143 12.62 -3.15 8.61
C PRO A 143 13.25 -4.54 8.85
N ARG A 144 13.95 -4.70 9.97
CA ARG A 144 14.59 -5.98 10.37
C ARG A 144 13.62 -7.16 10.56
N SER A 145 12.32 -6.89 10.62
CA SER A 145 11.27 -7.92 10.65
C SER A 145 11.13 -8.66 9.31
N PHE A 146 11.67 -8.11 8.22
CA PHE A 146 11.68 -8.76 6.92
C PHE A 146 12.92 -9.65 6.78
N PRO A 147 12.82 -10.77 6.04
CA PRO A 147 13.97 -11.60 5.75
C PRO A 147 15.01 -10.85 4.91
N ALA A 148 16.27 -11.25 5.00
CA ALA A 148 17.31 -10.76 4.10
C ALA A 148 16.97 -11.14 2.65
N LEU A 149 17.23 -10.21 1.73
CA LEU A 149 16.93 -10.36 0.30
C LEU A 149 18.23 -10.47 -0.53
N PRO A 150 18.19 -11.12 -1.72
CA PRO A 150 17.00 -11.68 -2.37
C PRO A 150 16.49 -12.95 -1.68
N ASP A 151 15.16 -13.09 -1.57
CA ASP A 151 14.52 -14.35 -1.20
C ASP A 151 15.12 -15.50 -2.04
N ALA A 152 15.56 -16.56 -1.37
CA ALA A 152 16.23 -17.71 -1.99
C ALA A 152 15.44 -18.33 -3.15
N ARG A 153 14.10 -18.17 -3.17
CA ARG A 153 13.22 -18.61 -4.27
C ARG A 153 13.48 -17.89 -5.59
N TYR A 154 14.11 -16.72 -5.56
CA TYR A 154 14.52 -15.96 -6.75
C TYR A 154 16.02 -15.66 -6.74
N GLY A 155 16.80 -16.44 -5.99
CA GLY A 155 18.26 -16.43 -6.13
C GLY A 155 18.65 -16.78 -7.56
N VAL A 156 19.83 -16.31 -7.99
CA VAL A 156 20.37 -16.67 -9.31
C VAL A 156 20.37 -18.20 -9.41
N PRO A 157 19.72 -18.80 -10.44
CA PRO A 157 19.78 -20.23 -10.64
C PRO A 157 21.24 -20.69 -10.68
N SER A 158 21.53 -21.79 -9.99
CA SER A 158 22.87 -22.38 -9.99
C SER A 158 23.38 -22.51 -11.43
N THR A 159 24.57 -21.96 -11.70
CA THR A 159 25.23 -22.00 -13.00
C THR A 159 25.54 -23.42 -13.49
N ARG A 160 25.33 -24.46 -12.67
CA ARG A 160 25.50 -25.86 -13.06
C ARG A 160 24.60 -26.33 -14.21
N ASN A 161 23.48 -25.64 -14.48
CA ASN A 161 22.53 -26.04 -15.52
C ASN A 161 22.38 -25.04 -16.67
N TYR A 162 23.20 -23.99 -16.72
CA TYR A 162 23.23 -23.07 -17.86
C TYR A 162 24.22 -23.62 -18.89
N THR A 163 23.71 -24.35 -19.87
CA THR A 163 24.47 -24.69 -21.09
C THR A 163 24.03 -23.68 -22.16
N PRO A 164 24.95 -22.90 -22.75
CA PRO A 164 24.62 -21.91 -23.78
C PRO A 164 24.05 -22.55 -25.05
#